data_AF-A0A0Q3QM83-F1
#
_entry.id   AF-A0A0Q3QM83-F1
#
_cell.length_a   1.000
_cell.length_b   1.000
_cell.length_c   1.000
_cell.angle_alpha   90.00
_cell.angle_beta   90.00
_cell.angle_gamma   90.00
#
_symmetry.space_group_name_H-M   'P 1'
#
loop_
_entity.id
_entity.type
_entity.pdbx_description
1 polymer ?
#
loop_
_entity_poly.entity_id
_entity_poly.type
_entity_poly.pdbx_seq_one_letter_code
_entity_poly.pdbx_strand_id
1 'polypeptide(L)'
;MAHPRCACAQSLQEKQYSRLQLGAKLDKLWKQVRCALQGYAEATERQRVVFEALKQKDENSSREMETQTKKLQKLQDSIAAVRSRLVASLQESEEQNRCMREEKEKVLGQLRELRTEMNQMGADAHDSLLRLTLQSGAALKALAQVMEKAQHILRLAEMCRRMETEEEKVLPFYPSSLNEEEEEDAQQVLQETPEEPLAWAMQDYVGLERFWQRFNKAKLEEQALERQRAALSRRNRCLRDLLRKYLAGISITQEVLSEPNPLLAIQHKSRIPRVLPHTGGGCAAHPKTRLQPIHGSTSTT
;
A
#
# COMPACT_ATOMS: atom_id res chain seq x y z
N MET A 1 140.13 124.87 35.16
CA MET A 1 140.16 124.23 36.49
C MET A 1 138.74 124.24 37.06
N ALA A 2 138.26 123.08 37.52
CA ALA A 2 137.02 122.77 38.26
C ALA A 2 135.67 122.54 37.51
N HIS A 3 135.18 121.30 37.66
CA HIS A 3 133.88 120.65 37.35
C HIS A 3 132.80 120.94 38.46
N PRO A 4 131.57 120.33 38.55
CA PRO A 4 130.77 119.45 37.66
C PRO A 4 129.19 119.63 37.68
N ARG A 5 128.49 118.86 36.80
CA ARG A 5 127.16 118.15 36.94
C ARG A 5 125.83 118.88 37.24
N CYS A 6 124.84 118.75 36.33
CA CYS A 6 123.43 118.28 36.56
C CYS A 6 122.48 118.65 35.40
N ALA A 7 122.15 117.73 34.47
CA ALA A 7 121.04 117.93 33.51
C ALA A 7 120.49 116.63 32.86
N CYS A 8 120.61 115.47 33.52
CA CYS A 8 120.12 114.18 32.97
C CYS A 8 118.92 113.59 33.74
N ALA A 9 118.46 114.22 34.83
CA ALA A 9 117.43 113.67 35.72
C ALA A 9 115.98 114.09 35.37
N GLN A 10 115.76 115.23 34.69
CA GLN A 10 114.41 115.80 34.51
C GLN A 10 113.61 115.13 33.36
N SER A 11 114.24 114.72 32.25
CA SER A 11 113.51 114.11 31.12
C SER A 11 113.07 112.65 31.35
N LEU A 12 113.72 111.96 32.30
CA LEU A 12 113.32 110.62 32.71
C LEU A 12 112.07 110.68 33.62
N GLN A 13 111.99 111.70 34.48
CA GLN A 13 110.94 111.87 35.48
C GLN A 13 109.58 112.25 34.85
N GLU A 14 109.56 113.08 33.80
CA GLU A 14 108.33 113.44 33.07
C GLU A 14 107.75 112.28 32.25
N LYS A 15 108.61 111.44 31.65
CA LYS A 15 108.19 110.19 30.96
C LYS A 15 107.68 109.14 31.95
N GLN A 16 108.32 109.01 33.11
CA GLN A 16 107.86 108.13 34.19
C GLN A 16 106.51 108.61 34.75
N TYR A 17 106.34 109.92 34.95
CA TYR A 17 105.10 110.53 35.44
C TYR A 17 103.93 110.38 34.45
N SER A 18 104.19 110.57 33.15
CA SER A 18 103.18 110.38 32.10
C SER A 18 102.78 108.91 31.93
N ARG A 19 103.73 107.96 32.07
CA ARG A 19 103.43 106.52 32.11
C ARG A 19 102.65 106.12 33.35
N LEU A 20 102.96 106.70 34.51
CA LEU A 20 102.20 106.48 35.75
C LEU A 20 100.79 107.05 35.65
N GLN A 21 100.58 108.23 35.05
CA GLN A 21 99.24 108.79 34.83
C GLN A 21 98.42 108.01 33.79
N LEU A 22 99.02 107.65 32.65
CA LEU A 22 98.35 106.83 31.63
C LEU A 22 98.10 105.41 32.16
N GLY A 23 99.06 104.82 32.87
CA GLY A 23 98.91 103.55 33.57
C GLY A 23 97.80 103.60 34.61
N ALA A 24 97.73 104.65 35.42
CA ALA A 24 96.64 104.84 36.40
C ALA A 24 95.27 105.05 35.75
N LYS A 25 95.19 105.75 34.61
CA LYS A 25 93.94 105.90 33.82
C LYS A 25 93.53 104.60 33.16
N LEU A 26 94.47 103.86 32.56
CA LEU A 26 94.27 102.52 32.02
C LEU A 26 93.79 101.59 33.13
N ASP A 27 94.43 101.58 34.29
CA ASP A 27 94.03 100.76 35.44
C ASP A 27 92.65 101.15 35.97
N LYS A 28 92.30 102.43 35.96
CA LYS A 28 90.97 102.89 36.39
C LYS A 28 89.88 102.48 35.39
N LEU A 29 90.12 102.65 34.09
CA LEU A 29 89.24 102.16 33.03
C LEU A 29 89.14 100.64 33.03
N TRP A 30 90.25 99.94 33.29
CA TRP A 30 90.29 98.49 33.36
C TRP A 30 89.56 97.95 34.59
N LYS A 31 89.65 98.64 35.73
CA LYS A 31 88.81 98.36 36.90
C LYS A 31 87.33 98.64 36.61
N GLN A 32 86.98 99.73 35.94
CA GLN A 32 85.60 100.05 35.57
C GLN A 32 85.01 99.02 34.60
N VAL A 33 85.75 98.63 33.57
CA VAL A 33 85.36 97.57 32.63
C VAL A 33 85.20 96.23 33.37
N ARG A 34 86.13 95.89 34.26
CA ARG A 34 86.05 94.66 35.05
C ARG A 34 84.86 94.67 36.00
N CYS A 35 84.60 95.78 36.70
CA CYS A 35 83.43 95.94 37.56
C CYS A 35 82.11 95.92 36.77
N ALA A 36 82.06 96.53 35.58
CA ALA A 36 80.88 96.47 34.72
C ALA A 36 80.64 95.03 34.23
N LEU A 37 81.68 94.35 33.74
CA LEU A 37 81.60 92.94 33.32
C LEU A 37 81.17 92.03 34.47
N GLN A 38 81.69 92.26 35.68
CA GLN A 38 81.34 91.47 36.86
C GLN A 38 79.90 91.74 37.31
N GLY A 39 79.45 93.00 37.28
CA GLY A 39 78.06 93.36 37.55
C GLY A 39 77.07 92.80 36.51
N TYR A 40 77.43 92.81 35.23
CA TYR A 40 76.64 92.15 34.17
C TYR A 40 76.62 90.63 34.32
N ALA A 41 77.76 90.02 34.65
CA ALA A 41 77.85 88.60 34.93
C ALA A 41 76.97 88.21 36.13
N GLU A 42 77.05 88.93 37.24
CA GLU A 42 76.22 88.67 38.43
C GLU A 42 74.72 88.91 38.17
N ALA A 43 74.36 89.93 37.36
CA ALA A 43 72.98 90.20 36.98
C ALA A 43 72.41 89.12 36.05
N THR A 44 73.21 88.60 35.11
CA THR A 44 72.79 87.55 34.17
C THR A 44 72.90 86.14 34.76
N GLU A 45 73.75 85.91 35.76
CA GLU A 45 73.93 84.59 36.37
C GLU A 45 72.63 84.12 37.06
N ARG A 46 71.92 85.02 37.74
CA ARG A 46 70.61 84.69 38.32
C ARG A 46 69.60 84.25 37.26
N GLN A 47 69.55 84.95 36.12
CA GLN A 47 68.68 84.57 35.00
C GLN A 47 69.14 83.27 34.33
N ARG A 48 70.45 83.04 34.23
CA ARG A 48 71.06 81.82 33.67
C ARG A 48 70.71 80.58 34.50
N VAL A 49 70.84 80.65 35.83
CA VAL A 49 70.48 79.54 36.74
C VAL A 49 68.98 79.24 36.64
N VAL A 50 68.12 80.27 36.58
CA VAL A 50 66.67 80.08 36.40
C VAL A 50 66.34 79.45 35.04
N PHE A 51 67.01 79.88 33.98
CA PHE A 51 66.85 79.30 32.64
C PHE A 51 67.30 77.85 32.59
N GLU A 52 68.46 77.51 33.16
CA GLU A 52 68.92 76.11 33.22
C GLU A 52 67.97 75.23 34.03
N ALA A 53 67.47 75.71 35.17
CA ALA A 53 66.50 74.97 35.96
C ALA A 53 65.18 74.74 35.20
N LEU A 54 64.70 75.75 34.46
CA LEU A 54 63.52 75.62 33.59
C LEU A 54 63.78 74.66 32.42
N LYS A 55 64.94 74.74 31.77
CA LYS A 55 65.34 73.85 30.68
C LYS A 55 65.38 72.39 31.15
N GLN A 56 65.96 72.13 32.32
CA GLN A 56 66.01 70.78 32.89
C GLN A 56 64.61 70.24 33.23
N LYS A 57 63.71 71.10 33.74
CA LYS A 57 62.31 70.74 33.95
C LYS A 57 61.59 70.44 32.65
N ASP A 58 61.83 71.22 31.60
CA ASP A 58 61.24 71.01 30.27
C ASP A 58 61.75 69.70 29.64
N GLU A 59 63.04 69.42 29.72
CA GLU A 59 63.63 68.14 29.29
C GLU A 59 63.02 66.95 30.04
N ASN A 60 62.86 67.06 31.37
CA ASN A 60 62.24 65.99 32.16
C ASN A 60 60.76 65.80 31.78
N SER A 61 60.01 66.90 31.63
CA SER A 61 58.60 66.87 31.22
C SER A 61 58.44 66.29 29.81
N SER A 62 59.35 66.62 28.89
CA SER A 62 59.39 66.08 27.53
C SER A 62 59.64 64.56 27.53
N ARG A 63 60.62 64.09 28.31
CA ARG A 63 60.86 62.64 28.51
C ARG A 63 59.63 61.95 29.09
N GLU A 64 58.99 62.54 30.09
CA GLU A 64 57.75 61.99 30.66
C GLU A 64 56.63 61.92 29.62
N MET A 65 56.40 63.00 28.88
CA MET A 65 55.43 63.02 27.77
C MET A 65 55.72 61.91 26.75
N GLU A 66 56.97 61.73 26.33
CA GLU A 66 57.35 60.65 25.40
C GLU A 66 57.07 59.25 25.97
N THR A 67 57.31 59.03 27.26
CA THR A 67 56.99 57.73 27.88
C THR A 67 55.48 57.52 27.96
N GLN A 68 54.71 58.58 28.25
CA GLN A 68 53.26 58.50 28.33
C GLN A 68 52.62 58.32 26.95
N THR A 69 53.09 59.02 25.91
CA THR A 69 52.62 58.82 24.53
C THR A 69 52.88 57.39 24.05
N LYS A 70 54.06 56.82 24.36
CA LYS A 70 54.37 55.40 24.07
C LYS A 70 53.45 54.44 24.82
N LYS A 71 53.12 54.72 26.10
CA LYS A 71 52.17 53.91 26.88
C LYS A 71 50.76 53.98 26.30
N LEU A 72 50.28 55.18 25.96
CA LEU A 72 48.99 55.39 25.31
C LEU A 72 48.90 54.66 23.99
N GLN A 73 49.95 54.72 23.15
CA GLN A 73 50.00 53.98 21.88
C GLN A 73 49.86 52.48 22.11
N LYS A 74 50.62 51.89 23.05
CA LYS A 74 50.52 50.45 23.36
C LYS A 74 49.13 50.04 23.85
N LEU A 75 48.49 50.89 24.67
CA LEU A 75 47.12 50.65 25.12
C LEU A 75 46.13 50.76 23.95
N GLN A 76 46.34 51.72 23.05
CA GLN A 76 45.49 51.90 21.88
C GLN A 76 45.63 50.73 20.90
N ASP A 77 46.85 50.23 20.68
CA ASP A 77 47.12 49.05 19.87
C ASP A 77 46.52 47.78 20.50
N SER A 78 46.58 47.64 21.84
CA SER A 78 45.99 46.49 22.53
C SER A 78 44.46 46.53 22.50
N ILE A 79 43.84 47.70 22.65
CA ILE A 79 42.40 47.91 22.48
C ILE A 79 42.01 47.57 21.03
N ALA A 80 42.76 48.03 20.04
CA ALA A 80 42.51 47.70 18.64
C ALA A 80 42.61 46.19 18.39
N ALA A 81 43.64 45.53 18.92
CA ALA A 81 43.80 44.08 18.79
C ALA A 81 42.66 43.29 19.46
N VAL A 82 42.23 43.68 20.67
CA VAL A 82 41.08 43.06 21.35
C VAL A 82 39.79 43.29 20.57
N ARG A 83 39.56 44.51 20.05
CA ARG A 83 38.39 44.81 19.21
C ARG A 83 38.36 43.96 17.95
N SER A 84 39.47 43.82 17.24
CA SER A 84 39.56 42.97 16.05
C SER A 84 39.30 41.49 16.38
N ARG A 85 39.83 40.99 17.49
CA ARG A 85 39.55 39.62 17.96
C ARG A 85 38.07 39.42 18.32
N LEU A 86 37.45 40.42 18.96
CA LEU A 86 36.03 40.36 19.28
C LEU A 86 35.17 40.29 18.01
N VAL A 87 35.45 41.13 17.01
CA VAL A 87 34.73 41.10 15.73
C VAL A 87 34.92 39.77 15.02
N ALA A 88 36.15 39.24 14.97
CA ALA A 88 36.41 37.94 14.36
C ALA A 88 35.66 36.79 15.07
N SER A 89 35.66 36.79 16.42
CA SER A 89 34.93 35.78 17.21
C SER A 89 33.41 35.88 17.02
N LEU A 90 32.86 37.09 16.91
CA LEU A 90 31.43 37.29 16.62
C LEU A 90 31.09 36.74 15.25
N GLN A 91 31.85 37.10 14.21
CA GLN A 91 31.66 36.60 12.84
C GLN A 91 31.75 35.08 12.77
N GLU A 92 32.74 34.47 13.41
CA GLU A 92 32.88 33.02 13.47
C GLU A 92 31.65 32.36 14.14
N SER A 93 31.18 32.93 15.25
CA SER A 93 29.98 32.40 15.93
C SER A 93 28.72 32.54 15.07
N GLU A 94 28.58 33.63 14.31
CA GLU A 94 27.45 33.87 13.41
C GLU A 94 27.47 32.88 12.24
N GLU A 95 28.64 32.65 11.64
CA GLU A 95 28.85 31.69 10.56
C GLU A 95 28.54 30.26 11.03
N GLN A 96 29.06 29.86 12.20
CA GLN A 96 28.76 28.56 12.80
C GLN A 96 27.26 28.39 13.07
N ASN A 97 26.61 29.40 13.66
CA ASN A 97 25.17 29.38 13.90
C ASN A 97 24.36 29.35 12.59
N ARG A 98 24.87 29.92 11.51
CA ARG A 98 24.24 29.84 10.19
C ARG A 98 24.35 28.42 9.63
N CYS A 99 25.54 27.84 9.60
CA CYS A 99 25.77 26.46 9.15
C CYS A 99 24.92 25.45 9.94
N MET A 100 24.89 25.55 11.27
CA MET A 100 24.09 24.68 12.12
C MET A 100 22.58 24.79 11.84
N ARG A 101 22.08 25.99 11.49
CA ARG A 101 20.68 26.18 11.09
C ARG A 101 20.39 25.52 9.75
N GLU A 102 21.27 25.67 8.77
CA GLU A 102 21.12 25.04 7.45
C GLU A 102 21.13 23.51 7.55
N GLU A 103 22.03 22.93 8.36
CA GLU A 103 22.07 21.48 8.60
C GLU A 103 20.80 21.00 9.30
N LYS A 104 20.34 21.71 10.33
CA LYS A 104 19.07 21.42 11.00
C LYS A 104 17.90 21.44 10.01
N GLU A 105 17.83 22.44 9.13
CA GLU A 105 16.78 22.54 8.13
C GLU A 105 16.82 21.40 7.12
N LYS A 106 18.01 20.99 6.65
CA LYS A 106 18.18 19.82 5.77
C LYS A 106 17.69 18.54 6.44
N VAL A 107 18.09 18.30 7.68
CA VAL A 107 17.65 17.11 8.45
C VAL A 107 16.14 17.14 8.70
N LEU A 108 15.57 18.32 9.01
CA LEU A 108 14.12 18.47 9.15
C LEU A 108 13.37 18.25 7.84
N GLY A 109 13.95 18.62 6.70
CA GLY A 109 13.42 18.30 5.36
C GLY A 109 13.34 16.80 5.15
N GLN A 110 14.46 16.11 5.34
CA GLN A 110 14.54 14.64 5.23
C GLN A 110 13.56 13.92 6.16
N LEU A 111 13.40 14.41 7.39
CA LEU A 111 12.45 13.82 8.34
C LEU A 111 10.99 14.01 7.92
N ARG A 112 10.64 15.15 7.31
CA ARG A 112 9.29 15.37 6.77
C ARG A 112 9.03 14.45 5.58
N GLU A 113 9.98 14.34 4.66
CA GLU A 113 9.90 13.43 3.51
C GLU A 113 9.70 11.98 3.97
N LEU A 114 10.55 11.50 4.86
CA LEU A 114 10.44 10.14 5.41
C LEU A 114 9.10 9.92 6.13
N ARG A 115 8.59 10.93 6.85
CA ARG A 115 7.28 10.85 7.49
C ARG A 115 6.15 10.77 6.48
N THR A 116 6.23 11.51 5.38
CA THR A 116 5.23 11.43 4.31
C THR A 116 5.27 10.08 3.61
N GLU A 117 6.45 9.54 3.33
CA GLU A 117 6.62 8.20 2.76
C GLU A 117 6.08 7.13 3.70
N MET A 118 6.42 7.18 5.00
CA MET A 118 5.91 6.23 5.99
C MET A 118 4.38 6.24 6.04
N ASN A 119 3.77 7.43 6.01
CA ASN A 119 2.31 7.55 6.02
C ASN A 119 1.67 7.01 4.74
N GLN A 120 2.29 7.25 3.57
CA GLN A 120 1.81 6.72 2.29
C GLN A 120 1.89 5.19 2.28
N MET A 121 3.04 4.62 2.65
CA MET A 121 3.22 3.17 2.77
C MET A 121 2.21 2.56 3.77
N GLY A 122 1.93 3.26 4.87
CA GLY A 122 0.91 2.86 5.84
C GLY A 122 -0.50 2.85 5.26
N ALA A 123 -0.86 3.88 4.48
CA ALA A 123 -2.16 3.96 3.81
C ALA A 123 -2.31 2.87 2.73
N ASP A 124 -1.28 2.68 1.88
CA ASP A 124 -1.29 1.66 0.82
C ASP A 124 -1.39 0.24 1.38
N ALA A 125 -0.67 -0.04 2.46
CA ALA A 125 -0.76 -1.31 3.17
C ALA A 125 -2.17 -1.52 3.76
N HIS A 126 -2.76 -0.48 4.35
CA HIS A 126 -4.12 -0.54 4.88
C HIS A 126 -5.15 -0.80 3.78
N ASP A 127 -5.09 -0.08 2.67
CA ASP A 127 -5.97 -0.26 1.51
C ASP A 127 -5.83 -1.65 0.89
N SER A 128 -4.60 -2.18 0.83
CA SER A 128 -4.33 -3.54 0.37
C SER A 128 -4.97 -4.58 1.29
N LEU A 129 -4.88 -4.41 2.61
CA LEU A 129 -5.53 -5.29 3.59
C LEU A 129 -7.06 -5.19 3.50
N LEU A 130 -7.62 -4.00 3.35
CA LEU A 130 -9.07 -3.80 3.15
C LEU A 130 -9.54 -4.51 1.88
N ARG A 131 -8.79 -4.42 0.78
CA ARG A 131 -9.11 -5.11 -0.46
C ARG A 131 -9.10 -6.62 -0.29
N LEU A 132 -8.05 -7.18 0.34
CA LEU A 132 -7.93 -8.62 0.57
C LEU A 132 -9.04 -9.15 1.49
N THR A 133 -9.36 -8.43 2.56
CA THR A 133 -10.44 -8.82 3.49
C THR A 133 -11.82 -8.79 2.81
N LEU A 134 -12.09 -7.80 1.97
CA LEU A 134 -13.32 -7.74 1.18
C LEU A 134 -13.40 -8.86 0.13
N GLN A 135 -12.32 -9.10 -0.62
CA GLN A 135 -12.28 -10.14 -1.64
C GLN A 135 -12.38 -11.54 -1.04
N SER A 136 -11.65 -11.82 0.04
CA SER A 136 -11.78 -13.10 0.77
C SER A 136 -13.17 -13.27 1.36
N GLY A 137 -13.75 -12.21 1.94
CA GLY A 137 -15.13 -12.25 2.43
C GLY A 137 -16.16 -12.53 1.33
N ALA A 138 -15.98 -11.97 0.13
CA ALA A 138 -16.83 -12.25 -1.02
C ALA A 138 -16.67 -13.70 -1.52
N ALA A 139 -15.43 -14.19 -1.61
CA ALA A 139 -15.14 -15.57 -1.99
C ALA A 139 -15.74 -16.58 -1.01
N LEU A 140 -15.62 -16.33 0.31
CA LEU A 140 -16.22 -17.17 1.35
C LEU A 140 -17.75 -17.23 1.22
N LYS A 141 -18.40 -16.09 0.94
CA LYS A 141 -19.86 -16.05 0.71
C LYS A 141 -20.26 -16.84 -0.54
N ALA A 142 -19.51 -16.70 -1.63
CA ALA A 142 -19.77 -17.46 -2.85
C ALA A 142 -19.60 -18.97 -2.63
N LEU A 143 -18.54 -19.38 -1.94
CA LEU A 143 -18.32 -20.79 -1.58
C LEU A 143 -19.42 -21.33 -0.65
N ALA A 144 -19.86 -20.54 0.33
CA ALA A 144 -20.99 -20.92 1.18
C ALA A 144 -22.28 -21.16 0.37
N GLN A 145 -22.59 -20.31 -0.60
CA GLN A 145 -23.74 -20.51 -1.49
C GLN A 145 -23.63 -21.79 -2.32
N VAL A 146 -22.43 -22.12 -2.82
CA VAL A 146 -22.18 -23.38 -3.54
C VAL A 146 -22.35 -24.57 -2.61
N MET A 147 -21.86 -24.49 -1.37
CA MET A 147 -22.05 -25.53 -0.36
C MET A 147 -23.52 -25.77 -0.04
N GLU A 148 -24.32 -24.71 0.14
CA GLU A 148 -25.77 -24.83 0.38
C GLU A 148 -26.46 -25.55 -0.79
N LYS A 149 -26.14 -25.18 -2.04
CA LYS A 149 -26.68 -25.85 -3.23
C LYS A 149 -26.28 -27.33 -3.28
N ALA A 150 -25.01 -27.64 -3.02
CA ALA A 150 -24.52 -29.01 -3.00
C ALA A 150 -25.20 -29.85 -1.92
N GLN A 151 -25.35 -29.31 -0.70
CA GLN A 151 -26.08 -29.98 0.39
C GLN A 151 -27.54 -30.20 0.02
N HIS A 152 -28.19 -29.23 -0.64
CA HIS A 152 -29.56 -29.38 -1.10
C HIS A 152 -29.70 -30.52 -2.12
N ILE A 153 -28.79 -30.57 -3.11
CA ILE A 153 -28.76 -31.66 -4.11
C ILE A 153 -28.55 -33.02 -3.43
N LEU A 154 -27.64 -33.13 -2.46
CA LEU A 154 -27.41 -34.37 -1.72
C LEU A 154 -28.65 -34.80 -0.93
N ARG A 155 -29.32 -33.88 -0.23
CA ARG A 155 -30.57 -34.18 0.49
C ARG A 155 -31.68 -34.65 -0.45
N LEU A 156 -31.82 -33.99 -1.61
CA LEU A 156 -32.78 -34.43 -2.64
C LEU A 156 -32.42 -35.84 -3.16
N ALA A 157 -31.14 -36.11 -3.42
CA ALA A 157 -30.69 -37.42 -3.86
C ALA A 157 -30.97 -38.50 -2.80
N GLU A 158 -30.77 -38.23 -1.52
CA GLU A 158 -31.13 -39.13 -0.42
C GLU A 158 -32.64 -39.40 -0.36
N MET A 159 -33.47 -38.37 -0.52
CA MET A 159 -34.92 -38.51 -0.55
C MET A 159 -35.38 -39.34 -1.75
N CYS A 160 -34.83 -39.08 -2.95
CA CYS A 160 -35.09 -39.87 -4.15
C CYS A 160 -34.65 -41.33 -3.96
N ARG A 161 -33.48 -41.57 -3.37
CA ARG A 161 -32.96 -42.92 -3.12
C ARG A 161 -33.87 -43.77 -2.23
N ARG A 162 -34.65 -43.16 -1.34
CA ARG A 162 -35.65 -43.88 -0.53
C ARG A 162 -36.81 -44.44 -1.36
N MET A 163 -37.10 -43.83 -2.51
CA MET A 163 -38.19 -44.21 -3.41
C MET A 163 -37.76 -45.19 -4.51
N GLU A 164 -36.46 -45.45 -4.63
CA GLU A 164 -35.89 -46.37 -5.62
C GLU A 164 -36.03 -47.83 -5.18
N THR A 165 -36.10 -48.72 -6.17
CA THR A 165 -36.10 -50.17 -5.95
C THR A 165 -34.72 -50.67 -5.52
N GLU A 166 -34.64 -51.83 -4.85
CA GLU A 166 -33.36 -52.41 -4.44
C GLU A 166 -32.45 -52.75 -5.63
N GLU A 167 -33.04 -53.17 -6.76
CA GLU A 167 -32.31 -53.42 -8.00
C GLU A 167 -31.58 -52.17 -8.50
N GLU A 168 -32.25 -51.01 -8.48
CA GLU A 168 -31.67 -49.72 -8.91
C GLU A 168 -30.66 -49.14 -7.91
N LYS A 169 -30.69 -49.58 -6.65
CA LYS A 169 -29.70 -49.20 -5.64
C LYS A 169 -28.41 -50.01 -5.79
N VAL A 170 -28.52 -51.28 -6.16
CA VAL A 170 -27.38 -52.20 -6.33
C VAL A 170 -26.76 -52.06 -7.71
N LEU A 171 -27.57 -51.86 -8.75
CA LEU A 171 -27.12 -51.63 -10.13
C LEU A 171 -27.67 -50.29 -10.67
N PRO A 172 -27.11 -49.14 -10.26
CA PRO A 172 -27.63 -47.83 -10.67
C PRO A 172 -27.40 -47.49 -12.14
N PHE A 173 -26.43 -48.14 -12.79
CA PHE A 173 -26.03 -47.87 -14.16
C PHE A 173 -26.18 -49.13 -14.99
N TYR A 174 -26.89 -48.98 -16.11
CA TYR A 174 -27.10 -50.06 -17.06
C TYR A 174 -25.92 -50.12 -18.03
N PRO A 175 -25.57 -51.32 -18.53
CA PRO A 175 -24.65 -51.42 -19.64
C PRO A 175 -25.20 -50.60 -20.80
N SER A 176 -24.29 -49.95 -21.52
CA SER A 176 -24.62 -49.26 -22.75
C SER A 176 -25.32 -50.22 -23.71
N SER A 177 -26.35 -49.72 -24.37
CA SER A 177 -27.00 -50.45 -25.46
C SER A 177 -26.27 -50.27 -26.79
N LEU A 178 -25.20 -49.46 -26.81
CA LEU A 178 -24.39 -49.19 -27.99
C LEU A 178 -23.32 -50.26 -28.17
N ASN A 179 -22.97 -50.54 -29.42
CA ASN A 179 -21.83 -51.39 -29.75
C ASN A 179 -20.51 -50.62 -29.56
N GLU A 180 -19.38 -51.33 -29.47
CA GLU A 180 -18.05 -50.70 -29.29
C GLU A 180 -17.76 -49.62 -30.35
N GLU A 181 -18.10 -49.88 -31.61
CA GLU A 181 -17.95 -48.91 -32.72
C GLU A 181 -18.82 -47.65 -32.52
N GLU A 182 -20.06 -47.82 -32.04
CA GLU A 182 -20.99 -46.71 -31.79
C GLU A 182 -20.59 -45.88 -30.56
N GLU A 183 -19.96 -46.52 -29.57
CA GLU A 183 -19.38 -45.83 -28.42
C GLU A 183 -18.15 -45.01 -28.81
N GLU A 184 -17.29 -45.56 -29.67
CA GLU A 184 -16.14 -44.85 -30.21
C GLU A 184 -16.57 -43.63 -31.04
N ASP A 185 -17.59 -43.77 -31.88
CA ASP A 185 -18.17 -42.66 -32.65
C ASP A 185 -18.75 -41.58 -31.74
N ALA A 186 -19.52 -41.95 -30.70
CA ALA A 186 -20.06 -41.00 -29.74
C ALA A 186 -18.95 -40.24 -28.97
N GLN A 187 -17.86 -40.94 -28.61
CA GLN A 187 -16.70 -40.31 -27.97
C GLN A 187 -15.93 -39.38 -28.89
N GLN A 188 -15.86 -39.68 -30.19
CA GLN A 188 -15.25 -38.78 -31.18
C GLN A 188 -16.06 -37.49 -31.35
N VAL A 189 -17.38 -37.60 -31.48
CA VAL A 189 -18.29 -36.44 -31.58
C VAL A 189 -18.20 -35.52 -30.35
N LEU A 190 -17.98 -36.07 -29.16
CA LEU A 190 -17.78 -35.29 -27.94
C LEU A 190 -16.43 -34.55 -27.89
N GLN A 191 -15.41 -35.03 -28.61
CA GLN A 191 -14.08 -34.40 -28.70
C GLN A 191 -14.03 -33.32 -29.80
N GLU A 192 -14.92 -33.40 -30.79
CA GLU A 192 -15.04 -32.40 -31.83
C GLU A 192 -15.53 -31.06 -31.28
N THR A 193 -15.00 -29.97 -31.84
CA THR A 193 -15.44 -28.63 -31.46
C THR A 193 -16.85 -28.38 -31.98
N PRO A 194 -17.83 -28.07 -31.12
CA PRO A 194 -19.20 -27.89 -31.54
C PRO A 194 -19.36 -26.66 -32.44
N GLU A 195 -20.00 -26.84 -33.59
CA GLU A 195 -20.31 -25.76 -34.51
C GLU A 195 -21.63 -25.05 -34.16
N GLU A 196 -22.58 -25.80 -33.59
CA GLU A 196 -23.91 -25.31 -33.27
C GLU A 196 -24.04 -24.75 -31.84
N PRO A 197 -24.83 -23.68 -31.61
CA PRO A 197 -25.05 -23.11 -30.28
C PRO A 197 -25.66 -24.10 -29.27
N LEU A 198 -26.49 -25.03 -29.73
CA LEU A 198 -27.06 -26.07 -28.87
C LEU A 198 -25.97 -27.06 -28.42
N ALA A 199 -25.08 -27.46 -29.32
CA ALA A 199 -23.98 -28.35 -29.01
C ALA A 199 -23.02 -27.73 -27.98
N TRP A 200 -22.76 -26.42 -28.08
CA TRP A 200 -22.05 -25.66 -27.03
C TRP A 200 -22.73 -25.74 -25.67
N ALA A 201 -24.04 -25.53 -25.61
CA ALA A 201 -24.79 -25.62 -24.35
C ALA A 201 -24.84 -27.05 -23.78
N MET A 202 -24.80 -28.07 -24.64
CA MET A 202 -24.81 -29.47 -24.23
C MET A 202 -23.50 -29.92 -23.60
N GLN A 203 -22.37 -29.24 -23.88
CA GLN A 203 -21.07 -29.55 -23.27
C GLN A 203 -21.10 -29.47 -21.74
N ASP A 204 -21.85 -28.53 -21.17
CA ASP A 204 -22.00 -28.36 -19.72
C ASP A 204 -22.71 -29.57 -19.06
N TYR A 205 -23.37 -30.44 -19.84
CA TYR A 205 -24.17 -31.56 -19.36
C TYR A 205 -23.63 -32.95 -19.72
N VAL A 206 -22.46 -33.05 -20.37
CA VAL A 206 -21.86 -34.34 -20.77
C VAL A 206 -21.67 -35.28 -19.57
N GLY A 207 -21.45 -34.75 -18.36
CA GLY A 207 -21.35 -35.54 -17.13
C GLY A 207 -22.68 -36.11 -16.59
N LEU A 208 -23.83 -35.72 -17.15
CA LEU A 208 -25.17 -36.08 -16.64
C LEU A 208 -25.83 -37.23 -17.42
N GLU A 209 -25.16 -37.84 -18.39
CA GLU A 209 -25.72 -38.93 -19.23
C GLU A 209 -26.32 -40.06 -18.40
N ARG A 210 -25.58 -40.54 -17.38
CA ARG A 210 -26.03 -41.60 -16.48
C ARG A 210 -27.24 -41.21 -15.63
N PHE A 211 -27.32 -39.93 -15.25
CA PHE A 211 -28.50 -39.40 -14.56
C PHE A 211 -29.73 -39.45 -15.47
N TRP A 212 -29.57 -39.03 -16.73
CA TRP A 212 -30.67 -39.06 -17.70
C TRP A 212 -31.12 -40.47 -18.07
N GLN A 213 -30.19 -41.43 -18.19
CA GLN A 213 -30.54 -42.85 -18.38
C GLN A 213 -31.44 -43.35 -17.25
N ARG A 214 -31.07 -43.05 -15.99
CA ARG A 214 -31.83 -43.45 -14.80
C ARG A 214 -33.18 -42.76 -14.71
N PHE A 215 -33.24 -41.47 -15.02
CA PHE A 215 -34.48 -40.70 -15.08
C PHE A 215 -35.44 -41.24 -16.14
N ASN A 216 -34.94 -41.52 -17.34
CA ASN A 216 -35.73 -42.06 -18.44
C ASN A 216 -36.29 -43.44 -18.12
N LYS A 217 -35.49 -44.30 -17.47
CA LYS A 217 -35.97 -45.61 -16.98
C LYS A 217 -37.16 -45.43 -16.02
N ALA A 218 -37.00 -44.63 -14.97
CA ALA A 218 -38.08 -44.39 -14.00
C ALA A 218 -39.34 -43.84 -14.68
N LYS A 219 -39.18 -42.95 -15.68
CA LYS A 219 -40.31 -42.41 -16.45
C LYS A 219 -41.02 -43.48 -17.30
N LEU A 220 -40.27 -44.39 -17.92
CA LEU A 220 -40.83 -45.51 -18.68
C LEU A 220 -41.60 -46.47 -17.77
N GLU A 221 -41.05 -46.75 -16.60
CA GLU A 221 -41.71 -47.60 -15.59
C GLU A 221 -42.99 -46.96 -15.04
N GLU A 222 -42.97 -45.65 -14.75
CA GLU A 222 -44.16 -44.88 -14.37
C GLU A 222 -45.27 -45.04 -15.42
N GLN A 223 -44.96 -44.82 -16.70
CA GLN A 223 -45.94 -44.98 -17.78
C GLN A 223 -46.44 -46.43 -17.92
N ALA A 224 -45.57 -47.42 -17.71
CA ALA A 224 -45.97 -48.82 -17.75
C ALA A 224 -46.95 -49.15 -16.60
N LEU A 225 -46.66 -48.68 -15.38
CA LEU A 225 -47.53 -48.83 -14.21
C LEU A 225 -48.88 -48.14 -14.40
N GLU A 226 -48.90 -46.93 -14.97
CA GLU A 226 -50.15 -46.23 -15.29
C GLU A 226 -51.03 -47.03 -16.25
N ARG A 227 -50.44 -47.58 -17.33
CA ARG A 227 -51.17 -48.43 -18.29
C ARG A 227 -51.73 -49.68 -17.61
N GLN A 228 -50.94 -50.34 -16.77
CA GLN A 228 -51.38 -51.52 -16.01
C GLN A 228 -52.51 -51.18 -15.04
N ARG A 229 -52.39 -50.09 -14.27
CA ARG A 229 -53.42 -49.60 -13.36
C ARG A 229 -54.72 -49.30 -14.09
N ALA A 230 -54.65 -48.66 -15.26
CA ALA A 230 -55.81 -48.38 -16.09
C ALA A 230 -56.48 -49.67 -16.58
N ALA A 231 -55.70 -50.66 -17.02
CA ALA A 231 -56.20 -51.96 -17.45
C ALA A 231 -56.88 -52.74 -16.30
N LEU A 232 -56.25 -52.79 -15.12
CA LEU A 232 -56.81 -53.41 -13.92
C LEU A 232 -58.10 -52.70 -13.47
N SER A 233 -58.12 -51.37 -13.52
CA SER A 233 -59.32 -50.58 -13.18
C SER A 233 -60.48 -50.87 -14.14
N ARG A 234 -60.20 -51.00 -15.44
CA ARG A 234 -61.21 -51.42 -16.44
C ARG A 234 -61.73 -52.82 -16.15
N ARG A 235 -60.84 -53.79 -15.92
CA ARG A 235 -61.23 -55.18 -15.58
C ARG A 235 -62.05 -55.22 -14.30
N ASN A 236 -61.65 -54.48 -13.26
CA ASN A 236 -62.37 -54.42 -12.00
C ASN A 236 -63.78 -53.84 -12.17
N ARG A 237 -63.92 -52.76 -12.97
CA ARG A 237 -65.25 -52.24 -13.35
C ARG A 237 -66.10 -53.30 -14.06
N CYS A 238 -65.57 -53.96 -15.08
CA CYS A 238 -66.29 -55.01 -15.79
C CYS A 238 -66.71 -56.17 -14.87
N LEU A 239 -65.84 -56.60 -13.95
CA LEU A 239 -66.16 -57.65 -12.98
C LEU A 239 -67.25 -57.22 -11.99
N ARG A 240 -67.20 -55.97 -11.51
CA ARG A 240 -68.27 -55.41 -10.66
C ARG A 240 -69.60 -55.33 -11.40
N ASP A 241 -69.58 -54.92 -12.66
CA ASP A 241 -70.78 -54.86 -13.50
C ASP A 241 -71.33 -56.27 -13.79
N LEU A 242 -70.46 -57.25 -14.05
CA LEU A 242 -70.86 -58.65 -14.23
C LEU A 242 -71.48 -59.22 -12.95
N LEU A 243 -70.86 -58.95 -11.79
CA LEU A 243 -71.38 -59.37 -10.50
C LEU A 243 -72.73 -58.70 -10.18
N ARG A 244 -72.88 -57.41 -10.51
CA ARG A 244 -74.18 -56.70 -10.40
C ARG A 244 -75.25 -57.40 -11.25
N LYS A 245 -74.94 -57.73 -12.51
CA LYS A 245 -75.85 -58.47 -13.40
C LYS A 245 -76.18 -59.87 -12.87
N TYR A 246 -75.20 -60.58 -12.32
CA TYR A 246 -75.41 -61.92 -11.75
C TYR A 246 -76.32 -61.87 -10.51
N LEU A 247 -76.09 -60.93 -9.60
CA LEU A 247 -76.95 -60.72 -8.44
C LEU A 247 -78.36 -60.29 -8.84
N ALA A 248 -78.51 -59.40 -9.82
CA ALA A 248 -79.80 -59.03 -10.42
C ALA A 248 -80.51 -60.23 -11.06
N GLY A 249 -79.77 -61.19 -11.62
CA GLY A 249 -80.34 -62.43 -12.16
C GLY A 249 -80.83 -63.44 -11.11
N ILE A 250 -80.30 -63.38 -9.88
CA ILE A 250 -80.63 -64.33 -8.79
C ILE A 250 -81.60 -63.73 -7.77
N SER A 251 -81.47 -62.44 -7.49
CA SER A 251 -82.37 -61.69 -6.62
C SER A 251 -83.41 -60.97 -7.46
N ILE A 252 -84.70 -61.23 -7.20
CA ILE A 252 -85.81 -60.55 -7.88
C ILE A 252 -85.94 -59.15 -7.24
N THR A 253 -85.12 -58.21 -7.68
CA THR A 253 -85.22 -56.79 -7.31
C THR A 253 -86.11 -56.04 -8.31
N GLN A 254 -86.78 -54.97 -7.87
CA GLN A 254 -87.73 -54.19 -8.69
C GLN A 254 -87.08 -53.63 -9.98
N GLU A 255 -85.78 -53.30 -9.93
CA GLU A 255 -84.99 -52.83 -11.08
C GLU A 255 -84.86 -53.88 -12.18
N VAL A 256 -84.79 -55.16 -11.80
CA VAL A 256 -84.77 -56.28 -12.75
C VAL A 256 -86.07 -56.23 -13.52
N LEU A 257 -87.23 -56.30 -12.85
CA LEU A 257 -88.56 -56.34 -13.49
C LEU A 257 -88.87 -55.17 -14.46
N SER A 258 -88.19 -54.02 -14.34
CA SER A 258 -88.30 -52.89 -15.29
C SER A 258 -87.45 -53.04 -16.56
N GLU A 259 -86.38 -53.83 -16.53
CA GLU A 259 -85.54 -54.12 -17.69
C GLU A 259 -86.06 -55.37 -18.45
N PRO A 260 -85.78 -55.54 -19.76
CA PRO A 260 -86.21 -56.71 -20.52
C PRO A 260 -85.52 -57.99 -20.02
N ASN A 261 -86.21 -58.75 -19.17
CA ASN A 261 -85.66 -59.98 -18.55
C ASN A 261 -86.17 -61.26 -19.19
N PRO A 262 -85.34 -62.32 -19.22
CA PRO A 262 -85.76 -63.65 -19.65
C PRO A 262 -86.79 -64.31 -18.71
N LEU A 263 -86.95 -63.81 -17.47
CA LEU A 263 -88.00 -64.26 -16.55
C LEU A 263 -89.42 -63.84 -17.01
N LEU A 264 -89.50 -62.80 -17.85
CA LEU A 264 -90.71 -62.32 -18.50
C LEU A 264 -90.67 -62.67 -20.00
N ALA A 265 -90.28 -63.91 -20.33
CA ALA A 265 -90.38 -64.42 -21.69
C ALA A 265 -91.86 -64.57 -22.09
N ILE A 266 -92.46 -63.48 -22.54
CA ILE A 266 -93.77 -63.50 -23.21
C ILE A 266 -93.55 -64.23 -24.54
N GLN A 267 -93.98 -65.48 -24.60
CA GLN A 267 -93.94 -66.30 -25.81
C GLN A 267 -94.72 -65.63 -26.93
N HIS A 268 -94.02 -64.95 -27.85
CA HIS A 268 -94.44 -64.92 -29.24
C HIS A 268 -93.57 -65.90 -30.02
N LYS A 269 -94.17 -67.04 -30.39
CA LYS A 269 -93.59 -68.04 -31.29
C LYS A 269 -93.21 -67.37 -32.61
N SER A 270 -91.92 -67.10 -32.80
CA SER A 270 -91.33 -66.89 -34.12
C SER A 270 -90.04 -67.69 -34.20
N ARG A 271 -90.10 -68.84 -34.89
CA ARG A 271 -88.93 -69.58 -35.37
C ARG A 271 -88.22 -68.70 -36.39
N ILE A 272 -87.13 -68.04 -35.99
CA ILE A 272 -86.14 -67.49 -36.92
C ILE A 272 -84.82 -68.18 -36.57
N PRO A 273 -84.16 -68.86 -37.52
CA PRO A 273 -82.85 -69.45 -37.28
C PRO A 273 -81.87 -68.36 -36.83
N ARG A 274 -81.13 -68.66 -35.77
CA ARG A 274 -80.05 -67.85 -35.25
C ARG A 274 -78.90 -67.89 -36.27
N VAL A 275 -78.97 -67.01 -37.27
CA VAL A 275 -77.82 -66.73 -38.14
C VAL A 275 -76.80 -66.02 -37.25
N LEU A 276 -75.72 -66.74 -36.93
CA LEU A 276 -74.49 -66.16 -36.41
C LEU A 276 -74.02 -65.11 -37.43
N PRO A 277 -73.92 -63.82 -37.07
CA PRO A 277 -73.06 -62.94 -37.82
C PRO A 277 -71.63 -63.36 -37.46
N HIS A 278 -70.94 -63.99 -38.43
CA HIS A 278 -69.50 -63.86 -38.53
C HIS A 278 -69.17 -62.37 -38.71
N THR A 279 -69.18 -61.62 -37.62
CA THR A 279 -68.36 -60.42 -37.54
C THR A 279 -66.95 -60.91 -37.26
N GLY A 280 -66.12 -60.91 -38.30
CA GLY A 280 -64.68 -60.86 -38.17
C GLY A 280 -64.30 -59.64 -37.33
N GLY A 281 -64.31 -59.81 -36.02
CA GLY A 281 -63.61 -58.95 -35.09
C GLY A 281 -62.20 -59.48 -35.00
N GLY A 282 -61.25 -58.74 -35.57
CA GLY A 282 -59.84 -59.04 -35.46
C GLY A 282 -59.45 -59.25 -34.00
N CYS A 283 -59.25 -60.52 -33.64
CA CYS A 283 -58.27 -60.86 -32.64
C CYS A 283 -56.94 -60.40 -33.24
N ALA A 284 -56.52 -59.18 -32.88
CA ALA A 284 -55.12 -58.81 -32.97
C ALA A 284 -54.37 -59.92 -32.24
N ALA A 285 -53.69 -60.74 -33.04
CA ALA A 285 -52.74 -61.71 -32.58
C ALA A 285 -51.82 -60.97 -31.61
N HIS A 286 -51.74 -61.48 -30.39
CA HIS A 286 -50.52 -61.32 -29.62
C HIS A 286 -49.35 -61.61 -30.56
N PRO A 287 -48.36 -60.71 -30.73
CA PRO A 287 -47.06 -61.19 -31.13
C PRO A 287 -46.61 -62.11 -30.00
N LYS A 288 -46.73 -63.42 -30.23
CA LYS A 288 -45.87 -64.38 -29.57
C LYS A 288 -44.47 -64.03 -30.08
N THR A 289 -43.80 -63.12 -29.38
CA THR A 289 -42.34 -63.04 -29.43
C THR A 289 -41.86 -64.35 -28.83
N ARG A 290 -41.76 -65.35 -29.71
CA ARG A 290 -40.96 -66.54 -29.48
C ARG A 290 -39.54 -65.99 -29.39
N LEU A 291 -39.10 -65.66 -28.17
CA LEU A 291 -37.69 -65.61 -27.86
C LEU A 291 -37.12 -66.94 -28.35
N GLN A 292 -36.40 -66.89 -29.46
CA GLN A 292 -35.51 -67.98 -29.81
C GLN A 292 -34.47 -68.04 -28.68
N PRO A 293 -34.16 -69.23 -28.15
CA PRO A 293 -32.95 -69.38 -27.36
C PRO A 293 -31.79 -69.03 -28.30
N ILE A 294 -30.99 -68.02 -27.95
CA ILE A 294 -29.67 -67.86 -28.53
C ILE A 294 -28.92 -69.13 -28.14
N HIS A 295 -28.67 -69.99 -29.13
CA HIS A 295 -27.72 -71.07 -28.98
C HIS A 295 -26.37 -70.44 -28.65
N GLY A 296 -25.86 -70.73 -27.44
CA GLY A 296 -24.45 -70.55 -27.15
C GLY A 296 -23.66 -71.46 -28.07
N SER A 297 -23.01 -70.88 -29.07
CA SER A 297 -21.94 -71.55 -29.80
C SER A 297 -20.77 -71.70 -28.84
N THR A 298 -20.68 -72.87 -28.22
CA THR A 298 -19.40 -73.39 -27.76
C THR A 298 -18.54 -73.64 -29.00
N SER A 299 -17.56 -72.77 -29.24
CA SER A 299 -16.44 -73.08 -30.11
C SER A 299 -15.16 -72.93 -29.30
N THR A 300 -14.75 -74.08 -28.79
CA THR A 300 -13.37 -74.49 -28.54
C THR A 300 -12.47 -74.07 -29.69
N THR A 301 -11.51 -73.17 -29.43
CA THR A 301 -10.05 -73.26 -29.72
C THR A 301 -9.39 -71.95 -29.35
#